data_AF-A0AAN5YAK4-F1
#
_entry.id   AF-A0AAN5YAK4-F1
#
_cell.length_a   1.000
_cell.length_b   1.000
_cell.length_c   1.000
_cell.angle_alpha   90.00
_cell.angle_beta   90.00
_cell.angle_gamma   90.00
#
_symmetry.space_group_name_H-M   'P 1'
#
loop_
_entity.id
_entity.type
_entity.pdbx_description
1 polymer ?
#
loop_
_entity_poly.entity_id
_entity_poly.type
_entity_poly.pdbx_seq_one_letter_code
_entity_poly.pdbx_strand_id
1 'polypeptide(L)'
;LNRELNKLRIEVMNAFRVPDHRLYNKYKRYWRLFLMPRESLSSWDYQPFKLFDWLTNTGGILDYLLDKNPLLKETYNLIHNLRESLQENDSEAFKAQLAQSKLVKLPSGLRRVLRTFIKLQSYIGHTF
;
A
#
# COMPACT_ATOMS: atom_id res chain seq x y z
N LEU A 1 8.76 3.71 4.18
CA LEU A 1 7.60 2.93 3.66
C LEU A 1 6.68 3.77 2.75
N ASN A 2 5.94 4.77 3.25
CA ASN A 2 5.03 5.61 2.44
C ASN A 2 5.65 6.18 1.15
N ARG A 3 6.90 6.66 1.23
CA ARG A 3 7.61 7.20 0.07
C ARG A 3 7.70 6.19 -1.07
N GLU A 4 8.04 4.94 -0.75
CA GLU A 4 8.21 3.88 -1.76
C GLU A 4 6.87 3.44 -2.33
N LEU A 5 5.83 3.34 -1.49
CA LEU A 5 4.46 3.07 -1.94
C LEU A 5 3.97 4.14 -2.91
N ASN A 6 4.11 5.43 -2.54
CA ASN A 6 3.66 6.52 -3.39
C ASN A 6 4.45 6.59 -4.71
N LYS A 7 5.75 6.26 -4.69
CA LYS A 7 6.57 6.18 -5.90
C LYS A 7 6.05 5.11 -6.86
N LEU A 8 5.84 3.88 -6.37
CA LEU A 8 5.26 2.80 -7.17
C LEU A 8 3.86 3.16 -7.69
N ARG A 9 3.02 3.76 -6.84
CA ARG A 9 1.68 4.20 -7.21
C ARG A 9 1.70 5.27 -8.32
N ILE A 10 2.64 6.22 -8.29
CA ILE A 10 2.83 7.20 -9.40
C ILE A 10 3.23 6.47 -10.69
N GLU A 11 4.15 5.52 -10.60
CA GLU A 11 4.62 4.74 -11.75
C GLU A 11 3.47 3.96 -12.40
N VAL A 12 2.71 3.20 -11.60
CA VAL A 12 1.53 2.46 -12.05
C VAL A 12 0.46 3.40 -12.61
N MET A 13 0.17 4.51 -11.93
CA MET A 13 -0.76 5.53 -12.44
C MET A 13 -0.33 6.01 -13.82
N ASN A 14 0.95 6.39 -13.99
CA ASN A 14 1.45 6.93 -15.24
C ASN A 14 1.44 5.90 -16.39
N ALA A 15 1.55 4.61 -16.09
CA ALA A 15 1.40 3.56 -17.10
C ALA A 15 0.01 3.59 -17.78
N PHE A 16 -1.03 4.07 -17.08
CA PHE A 16 -2.37 4.24 -17.64
C PHE A 16 -2.61 5.59 -18.33
N ARG A 17 -1.64 6.51 -18.32
CA ARG A 17 -1.85 7.89 -18.81
C ARG A 17 -2.37 7.96 -20.26
N VAL A 18 -1.83 7.11 -21.13
CA VAL A 18 -2.23 7.01 -22.54
C VAL A 18 -3.25 5.90 -22.77
N PRO A 19 -3.02 4.63 -22.35
CA PRO A 19 -3.91 3.53 -22.73
C PRO A 19 -5.26 3.56 -22.01
N ASP A 20 -5.36 4.15 -20.81
CA ASP A 20 -6.63 4.27 -20.08
C ASP A 20 -6.65 5.55 -19.22
N HIS A 21 -6.94 6.66 -19.89
CA HIS A 21 -6.99 7.97 -19.24
C HIS A 21 -8.06 8.06 -18.13
N ARG A 22 -9.13 7.24 -18.20
CA ARG A 22 -10.16 7.20 -17.15
C ARG A 22 -9.58 6.58 -15.88
N LEU A 23 -8.88 5.45 -16.00
CA LEU A 23 -8.21 4.81 -14.87
C LEU A 23 -7.07 5.67 -14.31
N TYR A 24 -6.27 6.32 -15.17
CA TYR A 24 -5.29 7.33 -14.75
C TYR A 24 -5.91 8.39 -13.83
N ASN A 25 -7.07 8.95 -14.22
CA ASN A 25 -7.77 9.96 -13.44
C ASN A 25 -8.30 9.42 -12.11
N LYS A 26 -8.78 8.16 -12.06
CA LYS A 26 -9.19 7.53 -10.79
C LYS A 26 -7.99 7.39 -9.84
N TYR A 27 -6.85 6.87 -10.31
CA TYR A 27 -5.62 6.82 -9.51
C TYR A 27 -5.15 8.19 -9.04
N LYS A 28 -5.20 9.19 -9.92
CA LYS A 28 -4.78 10.56 -9.60
C LYS A 28 -5.69 11.22 -8.57
N ARG A 29 -7.01 11.00 -8.66
CA ARG A 29 -8.00 11.60 -7.73
C ARG A 29 -7.92 10.96 -6.35
N TYR A 30 -7.84 9.64 -6.29
CA TYR A 30 -7.95 8.86 -5.04
C TYR A 30 -6.61 8.43 -4.46
N TRP A 31 -5.51 9.09 -4.85
CA TRP A 31 -4.15 8.74 -4.42
C TRP A 31 -3.96 8.69 -2.90
N ARG A 32 -4.71 9.50 -2.14
CA ARG A 32 -4.61 9.56 -0.67
C ARG A 32 -5.03 8.26 0.00
N LEU A 33 -5.99 7.53 -0.59
CA LEU A 33 -6.52 6.29 -0.01
C LEU A 33 -5.43 5.23 0.17
N PHE A 34 -4.44 5.20 -0.72
CA PHE A 34 -3.29 4.30 -0.63
C PHE A 34 -2.38 4.56 0.56
N LEU A 35 -2.44 5.75 1.17
CA LEU A 35 -1.52 6.17 2.23
C LEU A 35 -2.22 6.30 3.59
N MET A 36 -3.54 6.21 3.61
CA MET A 36 -4.34 6.26 4.82
C MET A 36 -4.22 4.93 5.60
N PRO A 37 -4.28 4.97 6.94
CA PRO A 37 -4.44 3.76 7.74
C PRO A 37 -5.68 2.97 7.29
N ARG A 38 -5.61 1.64 7.33
CA ARG A 38 -6.71 0.79 6.83
C ARG A 38 -7.98 0.99 7.64
N GLU A 39 -7.84 1.25 8.93
CA GLU A 39 -8.93 1.51 9.89
C GLU A 39 -9.67 2.82 9.59
N SER A 40 -9.04 3.73 8.84
CA SER A 40 -9.65 4.99 8.41
C SER A 40 -10.43 4.87 7.10
N LEU A 41 -10.40 3.71 6.46
CA LEU A 41 -11.17 3.44 5.25
C LEU A 41 -12.53 2.87 5.65
N SER A 42 -13.59 3.38 5.03
CA SER A 42 -14.93 2.87 5.23
C SER A 42 -15.14 1.64 4.37
N SER A 43 -15.71 0.58 4.99
CA SER A 43 -16.14 -0.65 4.31
C SER A 43 -17.66 -0.75 4.15
N TRP A 44 -18.42 0.20 4.72
CA TRP A 44 -19.88 0.08 4.89
C TRP A 44 -20.66 1.32 4.42
N ASP A 45 -20.03 2.49 4.36
CA ASP A 45 -20.70 3.75 4.00
C ASP A 45 -20.72 3.94 2.48
N TYR A 46 -21.70 3.33 1.82
CA TYR A 46 -21.88 3.39 0.37
C TYR A 46 -22.51 4.71 -0.06
N GLN A 47 -21.75 5.49 -0.84
CA GLN A 47 -22.17 6.80 -1.34
C GLN A 47 -21.63 7.03 -2.76
N PRO A 48 -22.17 8.00 -3.51
CA PRO A 48 -21.64 8.30 -4.84
C PRO A 48 -20.26 8.96 -4.75
N PHE A 49 -19.32 8.47 -5.56
CA PHE A 49 -17.98 9.03 -5.66
C PHE A 49 -17.67 9.45 -7.11
N LYS A 50 -17.13 10.65 -7.30
CA LYS A 50 -16.80 11.17 -8.64
C LYS A 50 -15.83 10.23 -9.39
N LEU A 51 -16.10 10.02 -10.68
CA LEU A 51 -15.42 9.05 -11.55
C LEU A 51 -15.87 7.60 -11.33
N PHE A 52 -16.83 7.31 -10.46
CA PHE A 52 -17.43 5.99 -10.28
C PHE A 52 -18.93 6.09 -10.56
N ASP A 53 -19.44 5.16 -11.39
CA ASP A 53 -20.83 5.17 -11.84
C ASP A 53 -21.75 4.32 -10.93
N TRP A 54 -21.23 3.88 -9.78
CA TRP A 54 -21.91 3.07 -8.78
C TRP A 54 -21.65 3.62 -7.37
N LEU A 55 -22.53 3.29 -6.43
CA LEU A 55 -22.30 3.57 -5.02
C LEU A 55 -21.16 2.71 -4.50
N THR A 56 -20.21 3.33 -3.81
CA THR A 56 -19.03 2.64 -3.24
C THR A 56 -18.63 3.34 -1.95
N ASN A 57 -17.64 2.80 -1.26
CA ASN A 57 -16.99 3.40 -0.10
C ASN A 57 -15.48 3.57 -0.38
N THR A 58 -14.73 4.15 0.56
CA THR A 58 -13.29 4.40 0.37
C THR A 58 -12.47 3.12 0.31
N GLY A 59 -12.85 2.06 1.04
CA GLY A 59 -12.24 0.73 0.93
C GLY A 59 -12.44 0.15 -0.48
N GLY A 60 -13.66 0.13 -0.98
CA GLY A 60 -13.99 -0.40 -2.31
C GLY A 60 -13.34 0.38 -3.46
N ILE A 61 -13.16 1.70 -3.33
CA ILE A 61 -12.37 2.47 -4.31
C ILE A 61 -10.91 2.04 -4.30
N LEU A 62 -10.33 1.87 -3.10
CA LEU A 62 -8.95 1.44 -2.97
C LEU A 62 -8.76 0.03 -3.53
N ASP A 63 -9.62 -0.92 -3.16
CA ASP A 63 -9.60 -2.30 -3.67
C ASP A 63 -9.70 -2.34 -5.20
N TYR A 64 -10.66 -1.60 -5.77
CA TYR A 64 -10.82 -1.48 -7.22
C TYR A 64 -9.51 -1.03 -7.90
N LEU A 65 -8.79 -0.09 -7.31
CA LEU A 65 -7.54 0.42 -7.87
C LEU A 65 -6.36 -0.50 -7.62
N LEU A 66 -6.28 -1.17 -6.47
CA LEU A 66 -5.24 -2.17 -6.18
C LEU A 66 -5.36 -3.37 -7.12
N ASP A 67 -6.58 -3.78 -7.44
CA ASP A 67 -6.85 -4.91 -8.34
C ASP A 67 -6.36 -4.69 -9.79
N LYS A 68 -6.09 -3.45 -10.20
CA LYS A 68 -5.55 -3.17 -11.54
C LYS A 68 -4.04 -3.42 -11.66
N ASN A 69 -3.34 -3.61 -10.55
CA ASN A 69 -1.91 -3.88 -10.57
C ASN A 69 -1.49 -4.79 -9.39
N PRO A 70 -1.23 -6.09 -9.63
CA PRO A 70 -0.85 -7.03 -8.58
C PRO A 70 0.38 -6.61 -7.78
N LEU A 71 1.40 -6.06 -8.45
CA LEU A 71 2.61 -5.58 -7.77
C LEU A 71 2.31 -4.44 -6.79
N LEU A 72 1.44 -3.50 -7.19
CA LEU A 72 0.99 -2.42 -6.31
C LEU A 72 0.18 -2.95 -5.13
N LYS A 73 -0.72 -3.93 -5.36
CA LYS A 73 -1.51 -4.58 -4.30
C LYS A 73 -0.62 -5.27 -3.27
N GLU A 74 0.29 -6.12 -3.71
CA GLU A 74 1.26 -6.80 -2.84
C GLU A 74 2.13 -5.80 -2.06
N THR A 75 2.62 -4.77 -2.75
CA THR A 75 3.43 -3.72 -2.12
C THR A 75 2.65 -2.92 -1.09
N TYR A 76 1.39 -2.59 -1.38
CA TYR A 76 0.48 -1.90 -0.46
C TYR A 76 0.26 -2.73 0.81
N ASN A 77 -0.09 -4.01 0.66
CA ASN A 77 -0.35 -4.93 1.76
C ASN A 77 0.87 -5.09 2.66
N LEU A 78 2.04 -5.38 2.09
CA LEU A 78 3.28 -5.52 2.85
C LEU A 78 3.61 -4.25 3.65
N ILE A 79 3.44 -3.09 3.04
CA ILE A 79 3.74 -1.80 3.69
C ILE A 79 2.79 -1.53 4.85
N HIS A 80 1.50 -1.83 4.71
CA HIS A 80 0.52 -1.63 5.79
C HIS A 80 0.68 -2.66 6.89
N ASN A 81 0.89 -3.94 6.56
CA ASN A 81 1.19 -4.98 7.55
C ASN A 81 2.41 -4.59 8.41
N LEU A 82 3.51 -4.15 7.77
CA LEU A 82 4.71 -3.72 8.50
C LEU A 82 4.46 -2.50 9.41
N ARG A 83 3.49 -1.65 9.09
CA ARG A 83 3.15 -0.47 9.90
C ARG A 83 2.26 -0.83 11.07
N GLU A 84 1.26 -1.65 10.82
CA GLU A 84 0.35 -2.14 11.85
C GLU A 84 1.13 -2.91 12.90
N SER A 85 2.02 -3.83 12.50
CA SER A 85 2.89 -4.53 13.44
C SER A 85 3.79 -3.58 14.26
N LEU A 86 4.22 -2.45 13.69
CA LEU A 86 4.95 -1.43 14.46
C LEU A 86 4.06 -0.62 15.39
N GLN A 87 2.81 -0.36 15.02
CA GLN A 87 1.84 0.39 15.83
C GLN A 87 1.29 -0.44 16.99
N GLU A 88 1.09 -1.73 16.78
CA GLU A 88 0.58 -2.69 17.75
C GLU A 88 1.68 -3.27 18.65
N ASN A 89 2.92 -2.85 18.44
CA ASN A 89 4.10 -3.41 19.08
C ASN A 89 4.29 -4.94 18.88
N ASP A 90 3.76 -5.48 17.78
CA ASP A 90 3.87 -6.90 17.45
C ASP A 90 5.20 -7.19 16.73
N SER A 91 6.23 -7.45 17.52
CA SER A 91 7.56 -7.75 17.00
C SER A 91 7.61 -9.07 16.21
N GLU A 92 6.74 -10.05 16.51
CA GLU A 92 6.74 -11.34 15.84
C GLU A 92 6.15 -11.21 14.43
N ALA A 93 4.99 -10.56 14.33
CA ALA A 93 4.36 -10.24 13.05
C ALA A 93 5.30 -9.41 12.18
N PHE A 94 5.96 -8.39 12.74
CA PHE A 94 6.91 -7.57 11.97
C PHE A 94 8.05 -8.40 11.37
N LYS A 95 8.64 -9.31 12.16
CA LYS A 95 9.73 -10.19 11.70
C LYS A 95 9.24 -11.19 10.65
N ALA A 96 8.05 -11.75 10.81
CA ALA A 96 7.44 -12.65 9.85
C ALA A 96 7.20 -11.96 8.50
N GLN A 97 6.66 -10.73 8.51
CA GLN A 97 6.47 -9.92 7.29
C GLN A 97 7.80 -9.61 6.60
N LEU A 98 8.85 -9.26 7.36
CA LEU A 98 10.19 -9.04 6.80
C LEU A 98 10.77 -10.32 6.17
N ALA A 99 10.57 -11.49 6.78
CA ALA A 99 11.03 -12.75 6.22
C ALA A 99 10.31 -13.07 4.90
N GLN A 100 8.98 -12.97 4.87
CA GLN A 100 8.16 -13.20 3.68
C GLN A 100 8.51 -12.23 2.54
N SER A 101 8.84 -10.99 2.86
CA SER A 101 9.21 -9.97 1.87
C SER A 101 10.42 -10.35 1.00
N LYS A 102 11.26 -11.29 1.45
CA LYS A 102 12.41 -11.79 0.70
C LYS A 102 12.01 -12.71 -0.46
N LEU A 103 10.83 -13.31 -0.40
CA LEU A 103 10.31 -14.28 -1.37
C LEU A 103 9.50 -13.61 -2.49
N VAL A 104 9.12 -12.34 -2.31
CA VAL A 104 8.22 -11.63 -3.22
C VAL A 104 9.00 -10.65 -4.10
N LYS A 105 8.54 -10.45 -5.33
CA LYS A 105 9.08 -9.42 -6.22
C LYS A 105 8.66 -8.04 -5.72
N LEU A 106 9.62 -7.27 -5.21
CA LEU A 106 9.37 -5.91 -4.70
C LEU A 106 10.04 -4.83 -5.56
N PRO A 107 9.55 -3.58 -5.54
CA PRO A 107 10.28 -2.43 -6.07
C PRO A 107 11.66 -2.29 -5.43
N SER A 108 12.67 -1.89 -6.21
CA SER A 108 14.06 -1.82 -5.76
C SER A 108 14.26 -0.88 -4.56
N GLY A 109 13.53 0.25 -4.54
CA GLY A 109 13.56 1.19 -3.42
C GLY A 109 12.98 0.60 -2.14
N LEU A 110 11.88 -0.15 -2.23
CA LEU A 110 11.32 -0.86 -1.08
C LEU A 110 12.29 -1.92 -0.54
N ARG A 111 12.93 -2.71 -1.41
CA ARG A 111 13.95 -3.69 -0.98
C ARG A 111 15.08 -3.03 -0.19
N ARG A 112 15.52 -1.83 -0.61
CA ARG A 112 16.55 -1.09 0.13
C ARG A 112 16.06 -0.73 1.54
N VAL A 113 14.84 -0.23 1.67
CA VAL A 113 14.22 0.10 2.97
C VAL A 113 14.14 -1.15 3.86
N LEU A 114 13.68 -2.29 3.32
CA LEU A 114 13.54 -3.52 4.11
C LEU A 114 14.88 -4.11 4.55
N ARG A 115 15.94 -3.98 3.74
CA ARG A 115 17.31 -4.35 4.18
C ARG A 115 17.77 -3.53 5.38
N THR A 116 17.43 -2.24 5.42
CA THR A 116 17.73 -1.39 6.58
C THR A 116 16.97 -1.88 7.81
N PHE A 117 15.68 -2.23 7.69
CA PHE A 117 14.93 -2.79 8.81
C PHE A 117 15.52 -4.11 9.31
N ILE A 118 15.93 -5.01 8.41
CA ILE A 118 16.59 -6.28 8.80
C ILE A 118 17.90 -6.01 9.55
N LYS A 119 18.72 -5.05 9.10
CA LYS A 119 19.96 -4.68 9.78
C LYS A 119 19.69 -4.08 11.16
N LEU A 120 18.62 -3.29 11.29
CA LEU A 120 18.24 -2.65 12.55
C LEU A 120 17.47 -3.58 13.48
N GLN A 121 16.98 -4.73 13.01
CA GLN A 121 16.17 -5.68 13.78
C GLN A 121 16.86 -6.13 15.09
N SER A 122 18.19 -6.25 15.09
CA SER A 122 18.97 -6.57 16.30
C SER A 122 18.97 -5.46 17.36
N TYR A 123 18.72 -4.21 16.95
CA TYR A 123 18.64 -3.03 17.81
C TYR A 123 17.20 -2.67 18.18
N ILE A 124 16.22 -3.12 17.38
CA ILE A 124 14.79 -2.88 17.60
C ILE A 124 14.21 -3.71 18.75
N GLY A 125 14.92 -4.74 19.23
CA GLY A 125 14.51 -5.55 20.39
C GLY A 125 14.34 -4.77 21.70
N HIS A 126 14.81 -3.52 21.77
CA HIS A 126 14.66 -2.63 22.94
C HIS A 126 13.66 -1.49 22.72
N THR A 127 13.00 -1.42 21.56
CA THR A 127 12.08 -0.32 21.18
C THR A 127 10.62 -0.74 21.06
N PHE A 128 10.34 -2.05 21.07
CA PHE A 128 9.01 -2.62 21.24
C PHE A 128 8.64 -2.70 22.71
#